data_AF-A0AA87NKD4-F1
#
_entry.id   AF-A0AA87NKD4-F1
#
_cell.length_a   1.000
_cell.length_b   1.000
_cell.length_c   1.000
_cell.angle_alpha   90.00
_cell.angle_beta   90.00
_cell.angle_gamma   90.00
#
_symmetry.space_group_name_H-M   'P 1'
#
loop_
_entity.id
_entity.type
_entity.pdbx_description
1 polymer ?
#
loop_
_entity_poly.entity_id
_entity_poly.type
_entity_poly.pdbx_seq_one_letter_code
_entity_poly.pdbx_strand_id
1 'polypeptide(L)'
;MRAVAQRCDIALGSVYNYFGSKDDLIMAAVESVWQNIFETESYYKQGIAFTEYIKAVFKKIKKGMLKYPDFFTAHAMSFSGKSKDDARTKMYRYFSLVKEEMLVILQADTAIKNNLFSKDFTEEDFADFVLTNIIGLLILQRQSSAVLIAGIQKIIYP
;
A
#
# COMPACT_ATOMS: atom_id res chain seq x y z
N MET A 1 17.66 -2.54 19.84
CA MET A 1 18.42 -1.39 20.37
C MET A 1 19.93 -1.63 20.29
N ARG A 2 20.59 -2.33 21.22
CA ARG A 2 22.06 -2.55 21.20
C ARG A 2 22.61 -3.09 19.88
N ALA A 3 21.98 -4.13 19.34
CA ALA A 3 22.37 -4.75 18.08
C ALA A 3 22.20 -3.83 16.86
N VAL A 4 21.34 -2.82 16.94
CA VAL A 4 21.15 -1.80 15.89
C VAL A 4 22.22 -0.73 16.05
N ALA A 5 22.42 -0.21 17.28
CA ALA A 5 23.47 0.76 17.60
C ALA A 5 24.85 0.28 17.12
N GLN A 6 25.20 -0.97 17.44
CA GLN A 6 26.46 -1.60 17.02
C GLN A 6 26.59 -1.72 15.50
N ARG A 7 25.52 -2.12 14.79
CA ARG A 7 25.55 -2.26 13.32
C ARG A 7 25.60 -0.92 12.60
N CYS A 8 25.06 0.13 13.20
CA CYS A 8 25.06 1.48 12.66
C CYS A 8 26.27 2.31 13.12
N ASP A 9 27.18 1.74 13.93
CA ASP A 9 28.32 2.43 14.54
C ASP A 9 27.95 3.73 15.27
N ILE A 10 26.87 3.67 16.05
CA ILE A 10 26.38 4.80 16.86
C ILE A 10 26.26 4.41 18.34
N ALA A 11 26.30 5.42 19.22
CA ALA A 11 26.11 5.20 20.64
C ALA A 11 24.70 4.65 20.93
N LEU A 12 24.60 3.73 21.90
CA LEU A 12 23.31 3.20 22.35
C LEU A 12 22.36 4.33 22.81
N GLY A 13 22.92 5.34 23.49
CA GLY A 13 22.17 6.52 23.93
C GLY A 13 21.53 7.30 22.77
N SER A 14 22.20 7.36 21.61
CA SER A 14 21.65 7.99 20.41
C SER A 14 20.39 7.26 19.93
N VAL A 15 20.36 5.92 19.96
CA VAL A 15 19.16 5.18 19.56
C VAL A 15 18.00 5.44 20.51
N TYR A 16 18.25 5.48 21.82
CA TYR A 16 17.21 5.81 22.82
C TYR A 16 16.74 7.26 22.76
N ASN A 17 17.58 8.17 22.27
CA ASN A 17 17.20 9.57 22.07
C ASN A 17 16.13 9.75 20.97
N TYR A 18 16.12 8.87 19.95
CA TYR A 18 15.12 8.90 18.88
C TYR A 18 13.96 7.93 19.09
N PHE A 19 14.18 6.81 19.78
CA PHE A 19 13.19 5.77 19.97
C PHE A 19 13.15 5.35 21.44
N GLY A 20 12.03 5.67 22.12
CA GLY A 20 11.85 5.41 23.55
C GLY A 20 11.87 3.92 23.91
N SER A 21 11.55 3.05 22.95
CA SER A 21 11.53 1.60 23.13
C SER A 21 11.96 0.84 21.87
N LYS A 22 12.13 -0.48 22.01
CA LYS A 22 12.33 -1.39 20.87
C LYS A 22 11.12 -1.36 19.92
N ASP A 23 9.92 -1.26 20.49
CA ASP A 23 8.68 -1.27 19.71
C ASP A 23 8.56 0.02 18.90
N ASP A 24 8.92 1.18 19.47
CA ASP A 24 8.95 2.46 18.74
C ASP A 24 9.92 2.42 17.54
N LEU A 25 11.09 1.81 17.72
CA LEU A 25 12.05 1.62 16.63
C LEU A 25 11.50 0.71 15.53
N ILE A 26 10.88 -0.40 15.90
CA ILE A 26 10.25 -1.33 14.93
C ILE A 26 9.11 -0.61 14.20
N MET A 27 8.29 0.14 14.92
CA MET A 27 7.18 0.90 14.37
C MET A 27 7.64 1.96 13.36
N ALA A 28 8.69 2.71 13.69
CA ALA A 28 9.29 3.67 12.76
C ALA A 28 9.87 3.00 11.51
N ALA A 29 10.50 1.82 11.66
CA ALA A 29 10.98 1.04 10.52
C ALA A 29 9.82 0.55 9.63
N VAL A 30 8.71 0.10 10.23
CA VAL A 30 7.50 -0.33 9.51
C VAL A 30 6.86 0.83 8.76
N GLU A 31 6.72 1.98 9.40
CA GLU A 31 6.21 3.20 8.76
C GLU A 31 7.10 3.65 7.59
N SER A 32 8.42 3.60 7.76
CA SER A 32 9.37 3.94 6.70
C SER A 32 9.23 3.03 5.47
N VAL A 33 8.98 1.73 5.66
CA VAL A 33 8.74 0.81 4.55
C VAL A 33 7.44 1.15 3.82
N TRP A 34 6.34 1.38 4.54
CA TRP A 34 5.08 1.78 3.90
C TRP A 34 5.20 3.10 3.16
N GLN A 35 5.89 4.09 3.74
CA GLN A 35 6.22 5.34 3.05
C GLN A 35 6.98 5.05 1.76
N ASN A 36 8.02 4.22 1.79
CA ASN A 36 8.82 3.93 0.61
C ASN A 36 8.03 3.22 -0.52
N ILE A 37 7.03 2.41 -0.16
CA ILE A 37 6.21 1.66 -1.13
C ILE A 37 5.11 2.53 -1.71
N PHE A 38 4.43 3.31 -0.87
CA PHE A 38 3.24 4.07 -1.24
C PHE A 38 3.48 5.57 -1.32
N GLU A 39 4.74 6.01 -1.41
CA GLU A 39 5.05 7.41 -1.69
C GLU A 39 4.30 7.85 -2.95
N THR A 40 3.41 8.83 -2.77
CA THR A 40 2.61 9.41 -3.84
C THR A 40 3.53 10.11 -4.83
N GLU A 41 3.39 9.77 -6.10
CA GLU A 41 3.97 10.57 -7.18
C GLU A 41 2.83 11.46 -7.70
N SER A 42 3.02 12.78 -7.66
CA SER A 42 2.01 13.76 -8.09
C SER A 42 1.62 13.65 -9.57
N TYR A 43 2.33 12.83 -10.33
CA TYR A 43 2.22 12.70 -11.79
C TYR A 43 0.92 12.05 -12.27
N TYR A 44 0.31 11.16 -11.49
CA TYR A 44 -0.82 10.36 -11.99
C TYR A 44 -2.13 11.14 -12.17
N LYS A 45 -2.22 12.37 -11.64
CA LYS A 45 -3.48 13.13 -11.56
C LYS A 45 -4.10 13.57 -12.89
N GLN A 46 -3.49 13.30 -14.05
CA GLN A 46 -4.01 13.75 -15.35
C GLN A 46 -3.96 12.66 -16.43
N GLY A 47 -5.15 12.27 -16.92
CA GLY A 47 -5.35 11.64 -18.22
C GLY A 47 -4.85 10.20 -18.38
N ILE A 48 -4.48 9.51 -17.30
CA ILE A 48 -4.14 8.09 -17.37
C ILE A 48 -5.39 7.21 -17.21
N ALA A 49 -5.38 6.05 -17.87
CA ALA A 49 -6.41 5.04 -17.65
C ALA A 49 -6.32 4.47 -16.23
N PHE A 50 -7.45 4.21 -15.60
CA PHE A 50 -7.54 3.59 -14.27
C PHE A 50 -6.72 2.29 -14.19
N THR A 51 -6.76 1.46 -15.23
CA THR A 51 -5.94 0.22 -15.25
C THR A 51 -4.44 0.46 -15.30
N GLU A 52 -3.97 1.56 -15.90
CA GLU A 52 -2.56 1.94 -15.88
C GLU A 52 -2.14 2.40 -14.48
N TYR A 53 -3.01 3.12 -13.77
CA TYR A 53 -2.80 3.45 -12.36
C TYR A 53 -2.67 2.17 -11.51
N ILE A 54 -3.58 1.20 -11.66
CA ILE A 54 -3.52 -0.06 -10.90
C ILE A 54 -2.24 -0.86 -11.20
N LYS A 55 -1.79 -0.87 -12.47
CA LYS A 55 -0.48 -1.46 -12.82
C LYS A 55 0.68 -0.74 -12.12
N ALA A 56 0.64 0.59 -12.04
CA ALA A 56 1.67 1.38 -11.36
C ALA A 56 1.72 1.08 -9.86
N VAL A 57 0.56 1.04 -9.18
CA VAL A 57 0.45 0.63 -7.77
C VAL A 57 1.03 -0.76 -7.56
N PHE A 58 0.64 -1.74 -8.38
CA PHE A 58 1.14 -3.11 -8.26
C PHE A 58 2.66 -3.20 -8.49
N LYS A 59 3.20 -2.42 -9.44
CA LYS A 59 4.63 -2.33 -9.69
C LYS A 59 5.39 -1.76 -8.49
N LYS A 60 4.85 -0.73 -7.83
CA LYS A 60 5.42 -0.17 -6.59
C LYS A 60 5.46 -1.20 -5.47
N ILE A 61 4.35 -1.90 -5.25
CA ILE A 61 4.26 -2.99 -4.28
C ILE A 61 5.30 -4.07 -4.57
N LYS A 62 5.40 -4.54 -5.82
CA LYS A 62 6.38 -5.57 -6.22
C LYS A 62 7.82 -5.13 -6.01
N LYS A 63 8.17 -3.88 -6.35
CA LYS A 63 9.48 -3.31 -6.05
C LYS A 63 9.74 -3.28 -4.54
N GLY A 64 8.74 -2.91 -3.75
CA GLY A 64 8.78 -2.96 -2.29
C GLY A 64 9.09 -4.35 -1.76
N MET A 65 8.38 -5.37 -2.26
CA MET A 65 8.62 -6.77 -1.89
C MET A 65 10.03 -7.24 -2.24
N LEU A 66 10.57 -6.83 -3.40
CA LEU A 66 11.95 -7.18 -3.77
C LEU A 66 12.99 -6.49 -2.88
N LYS A 67 12.73 -5.24 -2.48
CA LYS A 67 13.62 -4.46 -1.62
C LYS A 67 13.54 -4.91 -0.16
N TYR A 68 12.38 -5.40 0.28
CA TYR A 68 12.09 -5.81 1.65
C TYR A 68 11.43 -7.21 1.68
N PRO A 69 12.16 -8.27 1.31
CA PRO A 69 11.61 -9.61 1.07
C PRO A 69 10.91 -10.22 2.30
N ASP A 70 11.45 -9.97 3.49
CA ASP A 70 10.89 -10.51 4.74
C ASP A 70 9.84 -9.61 5.38
N PHE A 71 9.62 -8.40 4.85
CA PHE A 71 8.76 -7.41 5.50
C PHE A 71 7.32 -7.91 5.62
N PHE A 72 6.74 -8.41 4.53
CA PHE A 72 5.34 -8.83 4.52
C PHE A 72 5.11 -10.13 5.31
N THR A 73 6.07 -11.06 5.27
CA THR A 73 6.05 -12.30 6.05
C THR A 73 6.20 -11.99 7.55
N ALA A 74 7.14 -11.12 7.93
CA ALA A 74 7.32 -10.67 9.30
C ALA A 74 6.11 -9.86 9.79
N HIS A 75 5.52 -9.00 8.95
CA HIS A 75 4.36 -8.17 9.29
C HIS A 75 3.11 -9.01 9.60
N ALA A 76 2.88 -10.11 8.88
CA ALA A 76 1.78 -11.04 9.15
C ALA A 76 1.94 -11.78 10.50
N MET A 77 3.19 -11.98 10.96
CA MET A 77 3.49 -12.79 12.15
C MET A 77 3.87 -11.99 13.41
N SER A 78 4.28 -10.72 13.30
CA SER A 78 5.09 -10.07 14.34
C SER A 78 4.45 -8.86 15.01
N PHE A 79 3.29 -9.01 15.67
CA PHE A 79 2.82 -8.00 16.63
C PHE A 79 1.93 -8.62 17.73
N SER A 80 2.09 -8.16 18.98
CA SER A 80 1.30 -8.56 20.14
C SER A 80 0.79 -7.35 20.91
N GLY A 81 -0.49 -7.34 21.31
CA GLY A 81 -1.08 -6.23 22.07
C GLY A 81 -1.10 -4.90 21.29
N LYS A 82 -0.81 -3.79 21.97
CA LYS A 82 -0.95 -2.41 21.46
C LYS A 82 -0.12 -2.09 20.21
N SER A 83 1.09 -2.67 20.07
CA SER A 83 1.94 -2.44 18.90
C SER A 83 1.34 -3.00 17.59
N LYS A 84 0.46 -3.99 17.68
CA LYS A 84 -0.30 -4.53 16.54
C LYS A 84 -1.31 -3.54 16.02
N ASP A 85 -1.99 -2.84 16.93
CA ASP A 85 -3.03 -1.88 16.58
C ASP A 85 -2.43 -0.62 15.95
N ASP A 86 -1.27 -0.16 16.45
CA ASP A 86 -0.55 0.97 15.87
C ASP A 86 -0.01 0.64 14.46
N ALA A 87 0.58 -0.55 14.26
CA ALA A 87 1.05 -1.00 12.95
C ALA A 87 -0.07 -1.12 11.92
N ARG A 88 -1.20 -1.66 12.36
CA ARG A 88 -2.41 -1.79 11.54
C ARG A 88 -2.98 -0.42 11.18
N THR A 89 -3.05 0.51 12.13
CA THR A 89 -3.53 1.89 11.88
C THR A 89 -2.66 2.59 10.83
N LYS A 90 -1.34 2.46 10.94
CA LYS A 90 -0.41 3.04 9.96
C LYS A 90 -0.57 2.40 8.58
N MET A 91 -0.73 1.08 8.48
CA MET A 91 -1.03 0.39 7.22
C MET A 91 -2.33 0.94 6.60
N TYR A 92 -3.41 1.01 7.38
CA TYR A 92 -4.69 1.51 6.88
C TYR A 92 -4.59 2.93 6.37
N ARG A 93 -3.79 3.80 7.01
CA ARG A 93 -3.53 5.15 6.52
C ARG A 93 -2.98 5.16 5.09
N TYR A 94 -2.02 4.29 4.76
CA TYR A 94 -1.49 4.22 3.40
C TYR A 94 -2.49 3.60 2.42
N PHE A 95 -3.28 2.63 2.83
CA PHE A 95 -4.36 2.09 2.00
C PHE A 95 -5.43 3.13 1.70
N SER A 96 -5.78 3.99 2.67
CA SER A 96 -6.66 5.14 2.46
C SER A 96 -6.10 6.10 1.43
N LEU A 97 -4.81 6.43 1.48
CA LEU A 97 -4.16 7.30 0.47
C LEU A 97 -4.25 6.69 -0.94
N VAL A 98 -3.99 5.38 -1.07
CA VAL A 98 -4.14 4.69 -2.37
C VAL A 98 -5.59 4.72 -2.84
N LYS A 99 -6.58 4.53 -1.95
CA LYS A 99 -8.00 4.58 -2.28
C LYS A 99 -8.42 5.98 -2.74
N GLU A 100 -7.99 7.03 -2.05
CA GLU A 100 -8.25 8.42 -2.43
C GLU A 100 -7.70 8.72 -3.83
N GLU A 101 -6.47 8.29 -4.12
CA GLU A 101 -5.91 8.39 -5.46
C GLU A 101 -6.69 7.57 -6.49
N MET A 102 -7.09 6.33 -6.16
CA MET A 102 -7.92 5.50 -7.04
C MET A 102 -9.21 6.21 -7.43
N LEU A 103 -9.90 6.83 -6.48
CA LEU A 103 -11.15 7.55 -6.73
C LEU A 103 -10.92 8.74 -7.67
N VAL A 104 -9.86 9.53 -7.42
CA VAL A 104 -9.51 10.66 -8.30
C VAL A 104 -9.23 10.19 -9.73
N ILE A 105 -8.47 9.11 -9.91
CA ILE A 105 -8.19 8.58 -11.25
C ILE A 105 -9.44 7.99 -11.90
N LEU A 106 -10.25 7.26 -11.13
CA LEU A 106 -11.48 6.65 -11.62
C LEU A 106 -12.47 7.72 -12.13
N GLN A 107 -12.58 8.85 -11.44
CA GLN A 107 -13.42 9.97 -11.84
C GLN A 107 -12.87 10.75 -13.05
N ALA A 108 -11.55 10.74 -13.24
CA ALA A 108 -10.88 11.46 -14.34
C ALA A 108 -10.78 10.64 -15.63
N ASP A 109 -10.98 9.32 -15.58
CA ASP A 109 -10.86 8.42 -16.73
C ASP A 109 -12.12 8.44 -17.60
N THR A 110 -12.07 9.27 -18.65
CA THR A 110 -13.18 9.47 -19.59
C THR A 110 -13.44 8.29 -20.52
N ALA A 111 -12.57 7.27 -20.53
CA ALA A 111 -12.77 6.06 -21.34
C ALA A 111 -13.69 5.03 -20.65
N ILE A 112 -13.98 5.21 -19.35
CA ILE A 112 -14.90 4.36 -18.60
C ILE A 112 -16.30 4.47 -19.19
N LYS A 113 -16.99 3.33 -19.29
CA LYS A 113 -18.34 3.27 -19.85
C LYS A 113 -19.31 4.15 -19.06
N ASN A 114 -20.14 4.90 -19.80
CA ASN A 114 -21.14 5.80 -19.22
C ASN A 114 -22.15 5.03 -18.35
N ASN A 115 -22.66 5.67 -17.30
CA ASN A 115 -23.67 5.13 -16.40
C ASN A 115 -23.31 3.77 -15.76
N LEU A 116 -22.02 3.49 -15.59
CA LEU A 116 -21.56 2.28 -14.89
C LEU A 116 -21.92 2.31 -13.40
N PHE A 117 -21.71 3.45 -12.75
CA PHE A 117 -21.92 3.61 -11.32
C PHE A 117 -23.34 4.09 -11.03
N SER A 118 -23.87 3.63 -9.89
CA SER A 118 -25.22 3.90 -9.43
C SER A 118 -25.25 3.91 -7.90
N LYS A 119 -26.44 4.12 -7.31
CA LYS A 119 -26.60 4.07 -5.84
C LYS A 119 -26.29 2.69 -5.24
N ASP A 120 -26.51 1.61 -6.00
CA ASP A 120 -26.27 0.24 -5.55
C ASP A 120 -24.85 -0.27 -5.91
N PHE A 121 -24.09 0.51 -6.67
CA PHE A 121 -22.72 0.20 -7.07
C PHE A 121 -21.96 1.50 -7.36
N THR A 122 -21.30 2.03 -6.35
CA THR A 122 -20.64 3.34 -6.39
C THR A 122 -19.18 3.23 -6.84
N GLU A 123 -18.57 4.37 -7.20
CA GLU A 123 -17.13 4.48 -7.41
C GLU A 123 -16.33 4.00 -6.18
N GLU A 124 -16.84 4.27 -4.98
CA GLU A 124 -16.22 3.85 -3.71
C GLU A 124 -16.27 2.33 -3.54
N ASP A 125 -17.40 1.70 -3.83
CA ASP A 125 -17.54 0.24 -3.78
C ASP A 125 -16.55 -0.43 -4.73
N PHE A 126 -16.41 0.13 -5.94
CA PHE A 126 -15.47 -0.40 -6.92
C PHE A 126 -14.01 -0.17 -6.51
N ALA A 127 -13.68 1.00 -5.97
CA ALA A 127 -12.34 1.28 -5.45
C ALA A 127 -12.00 0.33 -4.29
N ASP A 128 -12.93 0.07 -3.37
CA ASP A 128 -12.76 -0.90 -2.28
C ASP A 128 -12.59 -2.33 -2.78
N PHE A 129 -13.39 -2.73 -3.78
CA PHE A 129 -13.26 -4.03 -4.43
C PHE A 129 -11.86 -4.22 -5.02
N VAL A 130 -11.38 -3.24 -5.77
CA VAL A 130 -10.06 -3.30 -6.41
C VAL A 130 -8.94 -3.28 -5.37
N LEU A 131 -9.00 -2.41 -4.36
CA LEU A 131 -8.02 -2.33 -3.29
C LEU A 131 -7.94 -3.63 -2.48
N THR A 132 -9.09 -4.22 -2.15
CA THR A 132 -9.17 -5.52 -1.46
C THR A 132 -8.48 -6.61 -2.27
N ASN A 133 -8.67 -6.63 -3.60
CA ASN A 133 -7.98 -7.59 -4.46
C ASN A 133 -6.46 -7.34 -4.52
N ILE A 134 -6.01 -6.08 -4.58
CA ILE A 134 -4.57 -5.75 -4.53
C ILE A 134 -3.94 -6.26 -3.22
N ILE A 135 -4.60 -6.01 -2.09
CA ILE A 135 -4.15 -6.47 -0.78
C ILE A 135 -4.12 -8.00 -0.73
N GLY A 136 -5.15 -8.67 -1.26
CA GLY A 136 -5.18 -10.13 -1.37
C GLY A 136 -4.01 -10.68 -2.20
N LEU A 137 -3.71 -10.08 -3.35
CA LEU A 137 -2.56 -10.46 -4.17
C LEU A 137 -1.23 -10.27 -3.44
N LEU A 138 -1.10 -9.19 -2.66
CA LEU A 138 0.07 -8.90 -1.84
C LEU A 138 0.25 -9.95 -0.72
N ILE A 139 -0.80 -10.24 0.04
CA ILE A 139 -0.77 -11.24 1.13
C ILE A 139 -0.43 -12.63 0.58
N LEU A 140 -1.02 -12.99 -0.57
CA LEU A 140 -0.77 -14.26 -1.25
C LEU A 140 0.53 -14.26 -2.06
N GLN A 141 1.33 -13.18 -1.99
CA GLN A 141 2.61 -13.00 -2.70
C GLN A 141 2.55 -13.33 -4.20
N ARG A 142 1.42 -12.99 -4.85
CA ARG A 142 1.22 -13.24 -6.27
C ARG A 142 2.12 -12.33 -7.09
N GLN A 143 2.77 -12.90 -8.11
CA GLN A 143 3.74 -12.18 -8.93
C GLN A 143 3.12 -11.35 -10.07
N SER A 144 1.83 -11.54 -10.33
CA SER A 144 1.11 -10.97 -11.47
C SER A 144 -0.24 -10.42 -11.04
N SER A 145 -0.57 -9.21 -11.53
CA SER A 145 -1.88 -8.59 -11.45
C SER A 145 -2.70 -8.76 -12.73
N ALA A 146 -2.23 -9.55 -13.70
CA ALA A 146 -2.85 -9.64 -15.03
C ALA A 146 -4.34 -10.01 -15.00
N VAL A 147 -4.73 -10.94 -14.11
CA VAL A 147 -6.13 -11.35 -13.95
C VAL A 147 -6.98 -10.21 -13.36
N LEU A 148 -6.47 -9.51 -12.34
CA LEU A 148 -7.15 -8.36 -11.76
C LEU A 148 -7.33 -7.26 -12.80
N ILE A 149 -6.28 -6.92 -13.55
CA ILE A 149 -6.33 -5.92 -14.62
C ILE A 149 -7.35 -6.33 -15.70
N ALA A 150 -7.31 -7.57 -16.18
CA ALA A 150 -8.26 -8.04 -17.18
C ALA A 150 -9.71 -8.02 -16.66
N GLY A 151 -9.92 -8.33 -15.37
CA GLY A 151 -11.22 -8.21 -14.71
C GLY A 151 -11.71 -6.77 -14.68
N ILE A 152 -10.87 -5.84 -14.20
CA ILE A 152 -11.17 -4.39 -14.19
C ILE A 152 -11.51 -3.92 -15.59
N GLN A 153 -10.71 -4.28 -16.61
CA GLN A 153 -10.96 -3.88 -18.00
C GLN A 153 -12.35 -4.29 -18.47
N LYS A 154 -12.73 -5.55 -18.24
CA LYS A 154 -14.06 -6.07 -18.60
C LYS A 154 -15.20 -5.45 -17.81
N ILE A 155 -14.94 -4.96 -16.60
CA ILE A 155 -15.97 -4.33 -15.76
C ILE A 155 -16.20 -2.90 -16.22
N ILE A 156 -15.14 -2.10 -16.48
CA ILE A 156 -15.28 -0.63 -16.60
C ILE A 156 -15.17 -0.07 -18.00
N TYR A 157 -14.47 -0.74 -18.92
CA TYR A 157 -14.31 -0.23 -20.29
C TYR A 157 -15.28 -0.90 -21.27
N PRO A 158 -15.59 -0.26 -22.42
CA PRO A 158 -16.37 -0.83 -23.51
C PRO A 158 -15.78 -2.10 -24.12
#